data_AF-A0A0K2ST85-F1
#
_entry.id   AF-A0A0K2ST85-F1
#
_cell.length_a   1.000
_cell.length_b   1.000
_cell.length_c   1.000
_cell.angle_alpha   90.00
_cell.angle_beta   90.00
_cell.angle_gamma   90.00
#
_symmetry.space_group_name_H-M   'P 1'
#
loop_
_entity.id
_entity.type
_entity.pdbx_description
1 polymer ?
#
loop_
_entity_poly.entity_id
_entity_poly.type
_entity_poly.pdbx_seq_one_letter_code
_entity_poly.pdbx_strand_id
1 'polypeptide(L)' 'TSVHWHGIILPSSQDGVPHISDGFSGIRPGASFRYQFPVVQSGTFWYHS' A
#
# COMPACT_ATOMS: atom_id res chain seq x y z
N THR A 1 3.68 -9.91 5.77
CA THR A 1 2.75 -8.80 6.10
C THR A 1 2.65 -7.87 4.92
N SER A 2 1.54 -7.16 4.79
CA SER A 2 1.33 -6.07 3.84
C SER A 2 0.46 -5.01 4.51
N VAL A 3 0.39 -3.82 3.91
CA VAL A 3 -0.57 -2.78 4.29
C VAL A 3 -1.26 -2.29 3.03
N HIS A 4 -2.58 -2.41 2.97
CA HIS A 4 -3.43 -1.81 1.94
C HIS A 4 -4.00 -0.47 2.44
N TRP A 5 -4.09 0.52 1.54
CA TRP A 5 -4.60 1.86 1.82
C TRP A 5 -6.02 2.00 1.27
N HIS A 6 -6.98 1.51 2.04
CA HIS A 6 -8.35 1.34 1.60
C HIS A 6 -8.98 2.66 1.14
N GLY A 7 -9.29 2.71 -0.16
CA GLY A 7 -9.97 3.83 -0.80
C GLY A 7 -9.06 4.98 -1.20
N ILE A 8 -7.74 4.90 -1.01
CA ILE A 8 -6.79 5.94 -1.42
C ILE A 8 -6.38 5.75 -2.90
N ILE A 9 -6.44 6.81 -3.70
CA ILE A 9 -5.87 6.85 -5.06
C ILE A 9 -4.35 7.05 -4.93
N LEU A 10 -3.59 6.05 -5.36
CA LEU A 10 -2.13 6.01 -5.33
C LEU A 10 -1.58 5.15 -6.48
N PRO A 11 -0.27 5.21 -6.79
CA PRO A 11 0.35 4.30 -7.75
C PRO A 11 0.23 2.83 -7.30
N SER A 12 -0.04 1.91 -8.23
CA SER A 12 -0.20 0.47 -7.95
C SER A 12 0.91 -0.13 -7.08
N SER A 13 2.17 0.27 -7.29
CA SER A 13 3.33 -0.17 -6.49
C SER A 13 3.29 0.21 -5.01
N GLN A 14 2.38 1.11 -4.62
CA GLN A 14 2.18 1.60 -3.26
C GLN A 14 0.91 1.04 -2.59
N ASP A 15 0.11 0.24 -3.31
CA ASP A 15 -1.19 -0.22 -2.83
C ASP A 15 -1.10 -1.41 -1.86
N GLY A 16 0.04 -2.11 -1.87
CA GLY A 16 0.36 -3.14 -0.88
C GLY A 16 -0.48 -4.42 -0.98
N VAL A 17 -1.06 -4.74 -2.14
CA VAL A 17 -1.77 -6.00 -2.38
C VAL A 17 -0.81 -7.01 -3.02
N PRO A 18 -0.38 -8.07 -2.30
CA PRO A 18 0.59 -9.03 -2.83
C PRO A 18 0.13 -9.66 -4.14
N HIS A 19 1.02 -9.70 -5.13
CA HIS A 19 0.78 -10.27 -6.47
C HIS A 19 -0.24 -9.52 -7.34
N ILE A 20 -0.73 -8.36 -6.90
CA ILE A 20 -1.54 -7.43 -7.71
C ILE A 20 -0.82 -6.09 -7.86
N SER A 21 -0.33 -5.52 -6.75
CA SER A 21 0.47 -4.30 -6.76
C SER A 21 1.78 -4.49 -7.54
N ASP A 22 2.13 -3.50 -8.36
CA ASP A 22 3.28 -3.56 -9.26
C ASP A 22 4.58 -3.81 -8.49
N GLY A 23 5.23 -4.94 -8.78
CA GLY A 23 6.52 -5.29 -8.18
C GLY A 23 6.46 -5.65 -6.69
N PHE A 24 5.28 -5.92 -6.13
CA PHE A 24 5.12 -6.20 -4.70
C PHE A 24 4.66 -7.66 -4.43
N SER A 25 5.41 -8.37 -3.60
CA SER A 25 5.11 -9.76 -3.19
C SER A 25 4.90 -9.90 -1.67
N GLY A 26 4.63 -8.79 -0.98
CA GLY A 26 4.54 -8.74 0.48
C GLY A 26 5.88 -8.46 1.16
N ILE A 27 5.78 -7.99 2.41
CA ILE A 27 6.92 -7.70 3.28
C ILE A 27 7.31 -8.99 4.01
N ARG A 28 8.56 -9.43 3.78
CA ARG A 28 9.15 -10.61 4.42
C ARG A 28 9.34 -10.40 5.93
N PRO A 29 9.37 -11.48 6.73
CA PRO A 29 9.71 -11.36 8.16
C PRO A 29 11.03 -10.62 8.38
N GLY A 30 11.04 -9.67 9.31
CA GLY A 30 12.21 -8.84 9.61
C GLY A 30 12.59 -7.79 8.56
N ALA A 31 11.87 -7.71 7.44
CA ALA A 31 12.08 -6.70 6.42
C ALA A 31 11.16 -5.48 6.63
N SER A 32 11.44 -4.40 5.90
CA SER A 32 10.60 -3.21 5.86
C SER A 32 10.31 -2.79 4.42
N PHE A 33 9.18 -2.13 4.22
CA PHE A 33 8.80 -1.52 2.95
C PHE A 33 8.34 -0.09 3.23
N ARG A 34 8.84 0.88 2.45
CA ARG A 34 8.47 2.29 2.60
C ARG A 34 7.34 2.62 1.63
N TYR A 35 6.16 2.82 2.18
CA TYR A 35 5.04 3.42 1.45
C TYR A 35 5.26 4.93 1.32
N GLN A 36 5.18 5.47 0.11
CA GLN A 36 5.28 6.88 -0.18
C GLN A 36 4.49 7.24 -1.44
N PHE A 37 3.45 8.04 -1.28
CA PHE A 37 2.59 8.51 -2.37
C PHE A 37 1.97 9.85 -1.99
N PRO A 38 1.61 10.70 -2.97
CA PRO A 38 0.86 11.92 -2.71
C PRO A 38 -0.58 11.59 -2.32
N VAL A 39 -1.14 12.36 -1.38
CA VAL A 39 -2.57 12.31 -1.07
C VAL A 39 -3.28 13.36 -1.92
N VAL A 40 -4.10 12.91 -2.87
CA VAL A 40 -4.77 13.76 -3.87
C VAL A 40 -6.28 13.89 -3.67
N GLN A 41 -6.80 13.30 -2.60
CA GLN A 41 -8.23 13.28 -2.28
C GLN A 41 -8.47 13.62 -0.81
N SER A 42 -9.68 14.10 -0.50
CA SER A 42 -10.12 14.43 0.86
C SER A 42 -11.27 13.53 1.28
N GLY A 43 -11.30 13.13 2.55
CA GLY A 43 -12.33 12.24 3.11
C GLY A 43 -11.79 11.37 4.24
N THR A 44 -12.60 10.41 4.68
CA THR A 44 -12.21 9.41 5.69
C THR A 44 -11.83 8.12 4.99
N PHE A 45 -10.60 7.67 5.24
CA PHE A 45 -10.00 6.45 4.70
C PHE A 45 -9.30 5.70 5.82
N TRP A 46 -8.75 4.53 5.53
CA TRP A 46 -8.11 3.68 6.53
C TRP A 46 -7.07 2.77 5.90
N TYR A 47 -6.25 2.14 6.74
CA TYR A 47 -5.27 1.15 6.31
C TYR A 47 -5.45 -0.15 7.09
N HIS A 48 -5.12 -1.28 6.48
CA HIS A 48 -5.19 -2.59 7.12
C HIS A 48 -4.22 -3.59 6.48
N SER A 49 -3.98 -4.72 7.16
CA SER A 49 -3.21 -5.83 6.61
C SER A 49 -3.98 -6.60 5.54
#